data_AF-A0A4Q5T3M6-F1
#
_entry.id   AF-A0A4Q5T3M6-F1
#
_cell.length_a   1.000
_cell.length_b   1.000
_cell.length_c   1.000
_cell.angle_alpha   90.00
_cell.angle_beta   90.00
_cell.angle_gamma   90.00
#
_symmetry.space_group_name_H-M   'P 1'
#
loop_
_entity.id
_entity.type
_entity.pdbx_description
1 polymer ?
#
loop_
_entity_poly.entity_id
_entity_poly.type
_entity_poly.pdbx_seq_one_letter_code
_entity_poly.pdbx_strand_id
1 'polypeptide(L)'
;HYMAPEQYDGRADERSDVYSVGCLLFECLTGRAPFEGTMATQLMAHRTQARPDPRASAPWVGASLAAVVQKAMAIDPADRYAGVGAMAAALSAAASDVDTHAAARSVAQPTAQPAAVLPTGPAPRPAADPVAEPMIRPLSRPGELGDRRRPPEQDAAPEALGHAGPSVTRWTRLVSLLLGLGASAAVLAVVPMVAWASLDLAPSSTRPRAMDDLSADAWWMISVGIALVLLVLRRKRFFPRLAGPQVGAPLPDGPLAPSARGGIAMAFGAAVKGSLPLLLPWYVLGLLALLTASGFGAPDDPYADVWTTLWVLAPLVAVVLGVRSITGMRMRLGAITVSFLCLMIAAGAAVYFVLAATFVV
;
A
#
# COMPACT_ATOMS: atom_id res chain seq x y z
N HIS A 1 -15.98 -2.24 -3.40
CA HIS A 1 -17.27 -2.83 -3.03
C HIS A 1 -18.12 -1.86 -2.23
N TYR A 2 -17.60 -1.22 -1.16
CA TYR A 2 -18.43 -0.37 -0.28
C TYR A 2 -18.09 1.12 -0.32
N MET A 3 -17.02 1.51 -1.02
CA MET A 3 -16.52 2.90 -1.01
C MET A 3 -17.50 3.84 -1.70
N ALA A 4 -17.85 4.94 -1.03
CA ALA A 4 -18.76 5.94 -1.58
C ALA A 4 -18.10 6.74 -2.73
N PRO A 5 -18.87 7.20 -3.73
CA PRO A 5 -18.34 7.88 -4.91
C PRO A 5 -17.46 9.10 -4.62
N GLU A 6 -17.82 9.86 -3.58
CA GLU A 6 -17.14 11.08 -3.15
C GLU A 6 -15.85 10.81 -2.34
N GLN A 7 -15.70 9.61 -1.77
CA GLN A 7 -14.45 9.23 -1.08
C GLN A 7 -13.28 9.12 -2.06
N TYR A 8 -13.56 8.82 -3.33
CA TYR A 8 -12.55 8.85 -4.40
C TYR A 8 -12.05 10.26 -4.72
N ASP A 9 -12.86 11.29 -4.43
CA ASP A 9 -12.48 12.70 -4.55
C ASP A 9 -11.94 13.27 -3.22
N GLY A 10 -11.80 12.44 -2.19
CA GLY A 10 -11.35 12.85 -0.86
C GLY A 10 -12.33 13.75 -0.11
N ARG A 11 -13.63 13.69 -0.44
CA ARG A 11 -14.71 14.46 0.20
C ARG A 11 -15.56 13.60 1.14
N ALA A 12 -14.91 12.74 1.91
CA ALA A 12 -15.62 11.83 2.82
C ALA A 12 -16.23 12.61 3.99
N ASP A 13 -17.48 12.32 4.31
CA ASP A 13 -18.18 12.79 5.51
C ASP A 13 -18.99 11.64 6.13
N GLU A 14 -19.81 11.94 7.14
CA GLU A 14 -20.68 10.97 7.81
C GLU A 14 -21.64 10.23 6.86
N ARG A 15 -21.97 10.82 5.69
CA ARG A 15 -22.86 10.23 4.69
C ARG A 15 -22.13 9.26 3.76
N SER A 16 -20.79 9.28 3.74
CA SER A 16 -19.99 8.22 3.12
C SER A 16 -20.12 6.91 3.89
N ASP A 17 -20.26 6.96 5.22
CA ASP A 17 -20.51 5.77 6.04
C ASP A 17 -21.94 5.24 5.81
N VAL A 18 -22.94 6.13 5.68
CA VAL A 18 -24.32 5.76 5.29
C VAL A 18 -24.33 4.99 3.96
N TYR A 19 -23.57 5.45 2.98
CA TYR A 19 -23.45 4.75 1.70
C TYR A 19 -22.83 3.37 1.83
N SER A 20 -21.76 3.26 2.64
CA SER A 20 -21.06 1.98 2.88
C SER A 20 -21.98 0.97 3.57
N VAL A 21 -22.74 1.42 4.56
CA VAL A 21 -23.76 0.60 5.26
C VAL A 21 -24.89 0.21 4.30
N GLY A 22 -25.31 1.09 3.40
CA GLY A 22 -26.29 0.77 2.35
C GLY A 22 -25.82 -0.35 1.42
N CYS A 23 -24.55 -0.29 0.98
CA CYS A 23 -23.96 -1.36 0.16
C CYS A 23 -23.86 -2.68 0.91
N LEU A 24 -23.48 -2.65 2.20
CA LEU A 24 -23.43 -3.83 3.05
C LEU A 24 -24.83 -4.42 3.25
N LEU A 25 -25.84 -3.59 3.50
CA LEU A 25 -27.22 -4.03 3.65
C LEU A 25 -27.74 -4.68 2.36
N PHE A 26 -27.47 -4.09 1.20
CA PHE A 26 -27.80 -4.71 -0.09
C PHE A 26 -27.18 -6.12 -0.19
N GLU A 27 -25.91 -6.28 0.18
CA GLU A 27 -25.23 -7.57 0.13
C GLU A 27 -25.80 -8.57 1.15
N CYS A 28 -26.14 -8.13 2.35
CA CYS A 28 -26.82 -8.99 3.34
C CYS A 28 -28.18 -9.50 2.83
N LEU A 29 -28.91 -8.69 2.07
CA LEU A 29 -30.24 -9.05 1.55
C LEU A 29 -30.16 -9.92 0.28
N THR A 30 -29.15 -9.71 -0.56
CA THR A 30 -29.08 -10.35 -1.89
C THR A 30 -28.02 -11.45 -1.98
N GLY A 31 -27.11 -11.52 -1.01
CA GLY A 31 -25.94 -12.39 -1.01
C GLY A 31 -24.85 -11.97 -1.99
N ARG A 32 -24.97 -10.80 -2.64
CA ARG A 32 -24.02 -10.29 -3.63
C ARG A 32 -23.76 -8.80 -3.42
N ALA A 33 -22.53 -8.35 -3.69
CA ALA A 33 -22.23 -6.94 -3.65
C ALA A 33 -23.03 -6.18 -4.72
N PRO A 34 -23.39 -4.90 -4.51
CA PRO A 34 -24.16 -4.14 -5.51
C PRO A 34 -23.45 -3.98 -6.84
N PHE A 35 -22.12 -3.87 -6.81
CA PHE A 35 -21.28 -3.76 -8.00
C PHE A 35 -20.06 -4.68 -7.85
N GLU A 36 -19.87 -5.53 -8.85
CA GLU A 36 -18.76 -6.48 -8.94
C GLU A 36 -17.78 -6.07 -10.06
N GLY A 37 -16.60 -6.70 -10.07
CA GLY A 37 -15.57 -6.48 -11.09
C GLY A 37 -14.24 -5.99 -10.51
N THR A 38 -13.37 -5.44 -11.36
CA THR A 38 -12.07 -4.87 -10.97
C THR A 38 -12.22 -3.56 -10.19
N MET A 39 -11.14 -3.10 -9.54
CA MET A 39 -11.15 -1.82 -8.83
C MET A 39 -11.58 -0.63 -9.72
N ALA A 40 -11.12 -0.59 -10.98
CA ALA A 40 -11.45 0.49 -11.91
C ALA A 40 -12.92 0.45 -12.37
N THR A 41 -13.45 -0.74 -12.63
CA THR A 41 -14.84 -0.92 -13.05
C THR A 41 -15.81 -0.67 -11.89
N GLN A 42 -15.46 -1.07 -10.67
CA GLN A 42 -16.26 -0.77 -9.47
C GLN A 42 -16.32 0.74 -9.21
N LEU A 43 -15.20 1.45 -9.31
CA LEU A 43 -15.16 2.92 -9.18
C LEU A 43 -16.13 3.58 -10.17
N MET A 44 -16.07 3.19 -11.44
CA MET A 44 -16.97 3.72 -12.45
C MET A 44 -18.43 3.37 -12.13
N ALA A 45 -18.73 2.12 -11.77
CA ALA A 45 -20.06 1.67 -11.42
C ALA A 45 -20.66 2.45 -10.26
N HIS A 46 -19.89 2.64 -9.18
CA HIS A 46 -20.30 3.44 -8.03
C HIS A 46 -20.64 4.89 -8.41
N ARG A 47 -19.98 5.47 -9.42
CA ARG A 47 -20.23 6.84 -9.90
C ARG A 47 -21.37 6.99 -10.89
N THR A 48 -21.59 6.03 -11.79
CA THR A 48 -22.42 6.26 -12.99
C THR A 48 -23.57 5.28 -13.17
N GLN A 49 -23.51 4.09 -12.58
CA GLN A 49 -24.56 3.09 -12.80
C GLN A 49 -25.81 3.39 -11.98
N ALA A 50 -26.97 2.98 -12.49
CA ALA A 50 -28.19 2.98 -11.68
C ALA A 50 -27.99 2.08 -10.44
N ARG A 51 -28.55 2.49 -9.29
CA ARG A 51 -28.48 1.65 -8.09
C ARG A 51 -29.35 0.41 -8.28
N PRO A 52 -28.80 -0.81 -8.11
CA PRO A 52 -29.60 -2.02 -8.27
C PRO A 52 -30.69 -2.08 -7.20
N ASP A 53 -31.92 -2.41 -7.61
CA ASP A 53 -33.01 -2.67 -6.67
C ASP A 53 -32.80 -4.06 -6.04
N PRO A 54 -32.63 -4.19 -4.71
CA PRO A 54 -32.42 -5.48 -4.06
C PRO A 54 -33.56 -6.48 -4.36
N ARG A 55 -34.77 -5.99 -4.65
CA ARG A 55 -35.93 -6.84 -4.98
C ARG A 55 -35.77 -7.62 -6.29
N ALA A 56 -34.90 -7.17 -7.20
CA ALA A 56 -34.64 -7.86 -8.45
C ALA A 56 -33.95 -9.22 -8.22
N SER A 57 -33.08 -9.32 -7.22
CA SER A 57 -32.36 -10.54 -6.85
C SER A 57 -32.94 -11.24 -5.61
N ALA A 58 -33.65 -10.48 -4.76
CA ALA A 58 -34.25 -10.98 -3.53
C ALA A 58 -35.73 -10.54 -3.43
N PRO A 59 -36.67 -11.24 -4.10
CA PRO A 59 -38.09 -10.86 -4.15
C PRO A 59 -38.79 -10.84 -2.78
N TRP A 60 -38.18 -11.46 -1.76
CA TRP A 60 -38.67 -11.45 -0.37
C TRP A 60 -38.43 -10.10 0.33
N VAL A 61 -37.60 -9.22 -0.24
CA VAL A 61 -37.33 -7.88 0.31
C VAL A 61 -38.55 -6.98 0.11
N GLY A 62 -39.12 -6.49 1.21
CA GLY A 62 -40.25 -5.55 1.18
C GLY A 62 -39.88 -4.19 0.57
N ALA A 63 -40.89 -3.47 0.05
CA ALA A 63 -40.70 -2.17 -0.59
C ALA A 63 -40.07 -1.13 0.35
N SER A 64 -40.49 -1.07 1.62
CA SER A 64 -39.95 -0.15 2.62
C SER A 64 -38.44 -0.38 2.83
N LEU A 65 -38.02 -1.64 2.93
CA LEU A 65 -36.60 -1.99 3.13
C LEU A 65 -35.76 -1.70 1.87
N ALA A 66 -36.31 -1.99 0.68
CA ALA A 66 -35.65 -1.64 -0.59
C ALA A 66 -35.47 -0.11 -0.73
N ALA A 67 -36.44 0.69 -0.32
CA ALA A 67 -36.35 2.15 -0.34
C ALA A 67 -35.24 2.68 0.57
N VAL A 68 -35.04 2.07 1.75
CA VAL A 68 -33.93 2.45 2.64
C VAL A 68 -32.58 2.18 1.99
N VAL A 69 -32.40 1.00 1.37
CA VAL A 69 -31.17 0.63 0.64
C VAL A 69 -30.90 1.63 -0.50
N GLN A 70 -31.92 1.92 -1.31
CA GLN A 70 -31.79 2.83 -2.45
C GLN A 70 -31.43 4.26 -2.00
N LYS A 71 -32.07 4.76 -0.95
CA LYS A 71 -31.78 6.10 -0.40
C LYS A 71 -30.39 6.18 0.22
N ALA A 72 -29.97 5.17 0.98
CA ALA A 72 -28.63 5.12 1.55
C ALA A 72 -27.54 5.12 0.47
N MET A 73 -27.80 4.47 -0.66
CA MET A 73 -26.89 4.36 -1.80
C MET A 73 -27.04 5.47 -2.85
N ALA A 74 -27.74 6.57 -2.57
CA ALA A 74 -27.88 7.67 -3.53
C ALA A 74 -26.51 8.21 -3.97
N ILE A 75 -26.39 8.64 -5.23
CA ILE A 75 -25.11 9.13 -5.79
C ILE A 75 -24.72 10.43 -5.09
N ASP A 76 -25.64 11.40 -5.02
CA ASP A 76 -25.42 12.65 -4.29
C ASP A 76 -25.55 12.41 -2.77
N PRO A 77 -24.54 12.77 -1.95
CA PRO A 77 -24.65 12.76 -0.50
C PRO A 77 -25.83 13.58 0.05
N ALA A 78 -26.32 14.59 -0.67
CA ALA A 78 -27.49 15.38 -0.28
C ALA A 78 -28.78 14.57 -0.24
N ASP A 79 -28.91 13.55 -1.09
CA ASP A 79 -30.10 12.71 -1.22
C ASP A 79 -30.13 11.56 -0.19
N ARG A 80 -29.02 11.36 0.53
CA ARG A 80 -28.87 10.29 1.53
C ARG A 80 -29.50 10.68 2.87
N TYR A 81 -29.50 9.73 3.79
CA TYR A 81 -29.76 10.03 5.20
C TYR A 81 -28.69 10.98 5.74
N ALA A 82 -29.11 11.93 6.57
CA ALA A 82 -28.21 12.92 7.17
C ALA A 82 -27.07 12.26 7.97
N GLY A 83 -27.32 11.08 8.54
CA GLY A 83 -26.31 10.27 9.21
C GLY A 83 -26.86 8.88 9.57
N VAL A 84 -26.02 8.06 10.20
CA VAL A 84 -26.35 6.67 10.54
C VAL A 84 -27.56 6.56 11.47
N GLY A 85 -27.75 7.49 12.41
CA GLY A 85 -28.93 7.51 13.29
C GLY A 85 -30.25 7.68 12.52
N ALA A 86 -30.27 8.55 11.51
CA ALA A 86 -31.44 8.74 10.66
C ALA A 86 -31.73 7.50 9.78
N MET A 87 -30.68 6.82 9.31
CA MET A 87 -30.82 5.55 8.59
C MET A 87 -31.34 4.43 9.51
N ALA A 88 -30.84 4.35 10.75
CA ALA A 88 -31.28 3.36 11.73
C ALA A 88 -32.77 3.51 12.06
N ALA A 89 -33.25 4.74 12.27
CA ALA A 89 -34.67 5.01 12.49
C ALA A 89 -35.53 4.55 11.29
N ALA A 90 -35.06 4.80 10.06
CA ALA A 90 -35.76 4.34 8.85
C ALA A 90 -35.77 2.81 8.73
N LEU A 91 -34.69 2.12 9.12
CA LEU A 91 -34.62 0.66 9.15
C LEU A 91 -35.59 0.07 10.18
N SER A 92 -35.66 0.65 11.38
CA SER A 92 -36.61 0.21 12.41
C SER A 92 -38.05 0.35 11.94
N ALA A 93 -38.40 1.48 11.32
CA ALA A 93 -39.73 1.68 10.73
C ALA A 93 -40.04 0.65 9.63
N ALA A 94 -39.08 0.39 8.73
CA ALA A 94 -39.22 -0.61 7.67
C ALA A 94 -39.35 -2.05 8.21
N ALA A 95 -38.76 -2.37 9.37
CA ALA A 95 -38.91 -3.66 10.02
C ALA A 95 -40.32 -3.84 10.63
N SER A 96 -40.87 -2.79 11.25
CA SER A 96 -42.23 -2.83 11.82
C SER A 96 -43.33 -3.00 10.75
N ASP A 97 -43.09 -2.53 9.52
CA ASP A 97 -44.00 -2.78 8.38
C ASP A 97 -44.08 -4.27 8.00
N VAL A 98 -42.97 -5.02 8.18
CA VAL A 98 -42.91 -6.47 7.91
C VAL A 98 -43.73 -7.24 8.93
N ASP A 99 -43.66 -6.85 10.21
CA ASP A 99 -44.45 -7.45 11.29
C ASP A 99 -45.95 -7.19 11.11
N THR A 100 -46.32 -6.00 10.63
CA THR A 100 -47.72 -5.65 10.39
C THR A 100 -48.31 -6.42 9.20
N HIS A 101 -47.53 -6.66 8.13
CA HIS A 101 -47.95 -7.48 6.99
C HIS A 101 -47.90 -8.99 7.25
N ALA A 102 -47.06 -9.45 8.19
CA ALA A 102 -47.08 -10.84 8.67
C ALA A 102 -48.30 -11.09 9.58
N ALA A 103 -48.63 -10.14 10.46
CA ALA A 103 -49.83 -10.17 11.29
C ALA A 103 -51.12 -10.10 10.44
N ALA A 104 -51.17 -9.23 9.43
CA ALA A 104 -52.32 -9.13 8.52
C ALA A 104 -52.53 -10.38 7.66
N ARG A 105 -51.46 -11.08 7.26
CA ARG A 105 -51.56 -12.37 6.56
C ARG A 105 -52.00 -13.52 7.48
N SER A 106 -51.79 -13.42 8.79
CA SER A 106 -52.23 -14.44 9.75
C SER A 106 -53.74 -14.38 10.07
N VAL A 107 -54.44 -13.30 9.71
CA VAL A 107 -55.89 -13.13 9.99
C VAL A 107 -56.76 -13.61 8.82
N ALA A 108 -56.16 -13.97 7.67
CA ALA A 108 -56.89 -14.43 6.49
C ALA A 108 -56.39 -15.79 6.02
N GLN A 109 -56.84 -16.89 6.65
CA GLN A 109 -57.39 -18.00 5.85
C GLN A 109 -58.37 -18.92 6.62
N PRO A 110 -59.50 -19.32 5.98
CA PRO A 110 -60.50 -20.26 6.52
C PRO A 110 -60.11 -21.75 6.43
N THR A 111 -60.85 -22.54 7.20
CA THR A 111 -60.96 -24.01 7.28
C THR A 111 -60.96 -24.77 5.96
N ALA A 112 -60.06 -25.77 5.83
CA ALA A 112 -60.32 -27.07 5.18
C ALA A 112 -59.19 -28.09 5.48
N GLN A 113 -59.55 -29.19 6.15
CA GLN A 113 -58.79 -30.45 6.19
C GLN A 113 -58.92 -31.17 4.84
N PRO A 114 -57.91 -31.97 4.44
CA PRO A 114 -58.07 -33.42 4.56
C PRO A 114 -56.82 -34.19 4.97
N ALA A 115 -57.04 -35.34 5.60
CA ALA A 115 -56.04 -36.33 6.02
C ALA A 115 -55.56 -37.20 4.84
N ALA A 116 -54.29 -37.63 4.85
CA ALA A 116 -53.87 -39.01 4.51
C ALA A 116 -52.33 -39.22 4.54
N VAL A 117 -51.92 -40.17 5.40
CA VAL A 117 -50.97 -41.28 5.16
C VAL A 117 -49.48 -41.00 4.94
N LEU A 118 -48.69 -41.43 5.93
CA LEU A 118 -47.24 -41.69 5.91
C LEU A 118 -46.87 -42.90 5.03
N PRO A 119 -45.67 -42.88 4.41
CA PRO A 119 -44.85 -44.10 4.36
C PRO A 119 -43.45 -43.89 4.96
N THR A 120 -43.05 -44.91 5.71
CA THR A 120 -41.76 -45.19 6.32
C THR A 120 -40.69 -45.57 5.29
N GLY A 121 -39.45 -45.10 5.49
CA GLY A 121 -38.25 -45.64 4.84
C GLY A 121 -37.04 -44.71 5.00
N PRO A 122 -35.88 -45.17 5.55
CA PRO A 122 -34.70 -44.34 5.69
C PRO A 122 -33.86 -44.33 4.40
N ALA A 123 -33.52 -43.15 3.89
CA ALA A 123 -32.59 -42.98 2.76
C ALA A 123 -31.12 -42.81 3.25
N PRO A 124 -30.12 -43.24 2.46
CA PRO A 124 -28.72 -43.31 2.88
C PRO A 124 -28.02 -41.95 2.82
N ARG A 125 -27.15 -41.65 3.80
CA ARG A 125 -26.25 -40.47 3.78
C ARG A 125 -25.09 -40.69 2.80
N PRO A 126 -24.77 -39.72 1.93
CA PRO A 126 -23.44 -39.62 1.33
C PRO A 126 -22.44 -39.05 2.34
N ALA A 127 -21.21 -39.55 2.31
CA ALA A 127 -20.09 -39.12 3.13
C ALA A 127 -19.73 -37.64 2.87
N ALA A 128 -19.45 -36.90 3.95
CA ALA A 128 -18.92 -35.54 3.89
C ALA A 128 -17.39 -35.58 3.99
N ASP A 129 -16.70 -34.96 3.03
CA ASP A 129 -15.31 -34.54 3.13
C ASP A 129 -15.14 -33.40 4.16
N PRO A 130 -13.96 -33.23 4.79
CA PRO A 130 -13.78 -32.24 5.84
C PRO A 130 -13.61 -30.84 5.23
N VAL A 131 -14.66 -30.01 5.32
CA VAL A 131 -14.54 -28.57 5.09
C VAL A 131 -14.05 -27.91 6.38
N ALA A 132 -12.97 -27.14 6.26
CA ALA A 132 -12.33 -26.40 7.34
C ALA A 132 -13.32 -25.48 8.08
N GLU A 133 -13.27 -25.53 9.41
CA GLU A 133 -13.99 -24.66 10.34
C GLU A 133 -13.73 -23.17 10.04
N PRO A 134 -14.77 -22.33 9.88
CA PRO A 134 -14.58 -20.89 10.02
C PRO A 134 -14.40 -20.57 11.51
N MET A 135 -13.28 -19.93 11.83
CA MET A 135 -12.99 -19.37 13.15
C MET A 135 -14.01 -18.28 13.51
N ILE A 136 -15.15 -18.67 14.08
CA ILE A 136 -16.10 -17.75 14.70
C ILE A 136 -15.56 -17.43 16.10
N ARG A 137 -15.00 -16.24 16.29
CA ARG A 137 -14.81 -15.68 17.63
C ARG A 137 -16.19 -15.37 18.21
N PRO A 138 -16.56 -15.87 19.40
CA PRO A 138 -17.78 -15.46 20.06
C PRO A 138 -17.70 -13.95 20.34
N LEU A 139 -18.70 -13.19 19.86
CA LEU A 139 -18.97 -11.86 20.38
C LEU A 139 -19.27 -12.01 21.88
N SER A 140 -18.53 -11.28 22.71
CA SER A 140 -18.74 -11.23 24.17
C SER A 140 -20.23 -11.00 24.48
N ARG A 141 -20.75 -11.75 25.46
CA ARG A 141 -22.16 -11.70 25.89
C ARG A 141 -22.57 -10.27 26.28
N PRO A 142 -23.79 -9.82 25.95
CA PRO A 142 -24.34 -8.57 26.46
C PRO A 142 -24.70 -8.76 27.94
N GLY A 143 -23.84 -8.26 28.83
CA GLY A 143 -24.02 -8.39 30.28
C GLY A 143 -23.05 -7.56 31.13
N GLU A 144 -21.94 -7.05 30.57
CA GLU A 144 -21.00 -6.20 31.31
C GLU A 144 -21.10 -4.73 30.88
N LEU A 145 -22.29 -4.14 31.03
CA LEU A 145 -22.48 -2.70 31.05
C LEU A 145 -23.05 -2.28 32.41
N GLY A 146 -22.29 -2.58 33.47
CA GLY A 146 -22.63 -2.25 34.84
C GLY A 146 -21.48 -1.52 35.52
N ASP A 147 -21.73 -0.26 35.89
CA ASP A 147 -21.01 0.53 36.88
C ASP A 147 -19.56 0.95 36.55
N ARG A 148 -19.44 1.99 35.73
CA ARG A 148 -18.38 3.00 35.93
C ARG A 148 -19.01 4.26 36.49
N ARG A 149 -18.96 4.41 37.82
CA ARG A 149 -19.25 5.67 38.51
C ARG A 149 -18.53 6.83 37.82
N ARG A 150 -19.29 7.81 37.32
CA ARG A 150 -18.76 9.12 36.96
C ARG A 150 -18.17 9.78 38.22
N PRO A 151 -16.95 10.35 38.18
CA PRO A 151 -16.54 11.31 39.19
C PRO A 151 -17.45 12.56 39.12
N PRO A 152 -17.64 13.28 40.23
CA PRO A 152 -18.57 14.41 40.29
C PRO A 152 -18.12 15.53 39.36
N GLU A 153 -19.07 15.97 38.56
CA GLU A 153 -19.05 17.10 37.65
C GLU A 153 -18.83 18.38 38.48
N GLN A 154 -17.58 18.86 38.52
CA GLN A 154 -17.27 20.21 38.97
C GLN A 154 -17.57 21.14 37.81
N ASP A 155 -18.44 22.11 38.06
CA ASP A 155 -18.79 23.25 37.20
C ASP A 155 -17.53 23.88 36.58
N ALA A 156 -17.22 23.48 35.34
CA ALA A 156 -16.27 24.16 34.50
C ALA A 156 -17.07 24.96 33.46
N ALA A 157 -16.95 26.28 33.58
CA ALA A 157 -17.38 27.30 32.64
C ALA A 157 -17.03 26.95 31.17
N PRO A 158 -17.71 27.55 30.17
CA PRO A 158 -17.48 27.24 28.76
C PRO A 158 -16.15 27.86 28.27
N GLU A 159 -15.02 27.27 28.64
CA GLU A 159 -13.73 27.46 27.97
C GLU A 159 -13.51 26.34 26.94
N ALA A 160 -14.21 26.42 25.82
CA ALA A 160 -13.90 25.62 24.65
C ALA A 160 -14.06 26.42 23.35
N LEU A 161 -13.55 27.65 23.33
CA LEU A 161 -12.92 28.18 22.12
C LEU A 161 -11.48 27.66 22.11
N GLY A 162 -11.34 26.35 21.91
CA GLY A 162 -10.04 25.73 21.64
C GLY A 162 -9.43 26.46 20.46
N HIS A 163 -8.24 27.03 20.67
CA HIS A 163 -7.51 27.73 19.63
C HIS A 163 -7.31 26.74 18.48
N ALA A 164 -8.07 26.92 17.40
CA ALA A 164 -7.87 26.18 16.17
C ALA A 164 -6.50 26.60 15.61
N GLY A 165 -5.44 25.92 16.05
CA GLY A 165 -4.10 26.12 15.54
C GLY A 165 -4.11 26.00 14.01
N PRO A 166 -3.19 26.68 13.31
CA PRO A 166 -3.15 26.63 11.86
C PRO A 166 -3.09 25.17 11.39
N SER A 167 -3.95 24.82 10.44
CA SER A 167 -4.06 23.47 9.89
C SER A 167 -3.52 23.42 8.46
N VAL A 168 -3.10 22.24 8.04
CA VAL A 168 -2.56 21.99 6.70
C VAL A 168 -3.67 22.21 5.66
N THR A 169 -3.46 23.17 4.76
CA THR A 169 -4.36 23.42 3.62
C THR A 169 -3.90 22.70 2.36
N ARG A 170 -4.75 22.65 1.33
CA ARG A 170 -4.38 22.14 -0.01
C ARG A 170 -3.20 22.91 -0.60
N TRP A 171 -3.16 24.23 -0.39
CA TRP A 171 -2.05 25.08 -0.84
C TRP A 171 -0.75 24.74 -0.12
N THR A 172 -0.80 24.59 1.21
CA THR A 172 0.37 24.17 2.01
C THR A 172 0.94 22.84 1.53
N ARG A 173 0.06 21.86 1.21
CA ARG A 173 0.50 20.56 0.66
C ARG A 173 1.11 20.68 -0.73
N LEU A 174 0.52 21.51 -1.60
CA LEU A 174 1.06 21.76 -2.93
C LEU A 174 2.45 22.39 -2.85
N VAL A 175 2.61 23.44 -2.03
CA VAL A 175 3.92 24.09 -1.80
C VAL A 175 4.93 23.09 -1.24
N SER A 176 4.55 22.28 -0.24
CA SER A 176 5.42 21.24 0.33
C SER A 176 5.85 20.21 -0.71
N LEU A 177 4.92 19.78 -1.57
CA LEU A 177 5.19 18.85 -2.65
C LEU A 177 6.16 19.45 -3.67
N LEU A 178 5.95 20.69 -4.11
CA LEU A 178 6.81 21.38 -5.06
C LEU A 178 8.22 21.59 -4.50
N LEU A 179 8.35 22.05 -3.25
CA LEU A 179 9.64 22.20 -2.57
C LEU A 179 10.35 20.86 -2.43
N GLY A 180 9.64 19.81 -2.02
CA GLY A 180 10.19 18.47 -1.91
C GLY A 180 10.65 17.92 -3.27
N LEU A 181 9.92 18.23 -4.35
CA LEU A 181 10.21 17.75 -5.70
C LEU A 181 11.40 18.49 -6.28
N GLY A 182 11.49 19.80 -6.06
CA GLY A 182 12.68 20.61 -6.37
C GLY A 182 13.92 20.14 -5.63
N ALA A 183 13.83 19.90 -4.31
CA ALA A 183 14.93 19.34 -3.53
C ALA A 183 15.35 17.94 -4.02
N SER A 184 14.38 17.09 -4.36
CA SER A 184 14.65 15.75 -4.91
C SER A 184 15.33 15.83 -6.28
N ALA A 185 14.91 16.75 -7.14
CA ALA A 185 15.52 16.98 -8.45
C ALA A 185 16.97 17.51 -8.31
N ALA A 186 17.20 18.45 -7.37
CA ALA A 186 18.55 18.92 -7.06
C ALA A 186 19.45 17.77 -6.60
N VAL A 187 18.96 16.90 -5.71
CA VAL A 187 19.71 15.71 -5.26
C VAL A 187 20.00 14.75 -6.43
N LEU A 188 19.02 14.50 -7.29
CA LEU A 188 19.20 13.65 -8.47
C LEU A 188 20.20 14.21 -9.48
N ALA A 189 20.40 15.53 -9.53
CA ALA A 189 21.40 16.15 -10.39
C ALA A 189 22.79 16.22 -9.73
N VAL A 190 22.86 16.68 -8.48
CA VAL A 190 24.11 16.95 -7.77
C VAL A 190 24.86 15.67 -7.42
N VAL A 191 24.18 14.61 -6.97
CA VAL A 191 24.87 13.37 -6.56
C VAL A 191 25.60 12.70 -7.74
N PRO A 192 24.95 12.47 -8.91
CA PRO A 192 25.66 12.01 -10.10
C PRO A 192 26.73 13.00 -10.59
N MET A 193 26.50 14.31 -10.45
CA MET A 193 27.48 15.33 -10.84
C MET A 193 28.77 15.21 -10.04
N VAL A 194 28.66 15.05 -8.72
CA VAL A 194 29.83 14.87 -7.84
C VAL A 194 30.54 13.56 -8.16
N ALA A 195 29.80 12.47 -8.37
CA ALA A 195 30.39 11.18 -8.75
C ALA A 195 31.12 11.27 -10.10
N TRP A 196 30.52 11.94 -11.08
CA TRP A 196 31.12 12.19 -12.39
C TRP A 196 32.36 13.07 -12.30
N ALA A 197 32.31 14.22 -11.60
CA ALA A 197 33.46 15.11 -11.42
C ALA A 197 34.61 14.42 -10.69
N SER A 198 34.33 13.44 -9.82
CA SER A 198 35.38 12.64 -9.18
C SER A 198 36.15 11.75 -10.15
N LEU A 199 35.59 11.43 -11.33
CA LEU A 199 36.24 10.58 -12.31
C LEU A 199 37.52 11.21 -12.85
N ASP A 200 37.59 12.55 -12.96
CA ASP A 200 38.80 13.26 -13.41
C ASP A 200 40.03 12.97 -12.54
N LEU A 201 39.82 12.56 -11.29
CA LEU A 201 40.87 12.19 -10.34
C LEU A 201 41.24 10.69 -10.44
N ALA A 202 40.40 9.85 -11.03
CA ALA A 202 40.64 8.42 -11.16
C ALA A 202 41.58 8.14 -12.35
N PRO A 203 42.62 7.30 -12.20
CA PRO A 203 43.49 6.90 -13.31
C PRO A 203 42.71 6.31 -14.47
N SER A 204 43.13 6.58 -15.71
CA SER A 204 42.45 6.05 -16.91
C SER A 204 42.51 4.52 -16.99
N SER A 205 43.54 3.88 -16.43
CA SER A 205 43.67 2.42 -16.39
C SER A 205 42.59 1.70 -15.58
N THR A 206 41.88 2.41 -14.69
CA THR A 206 40.79 1.81 -13.89
C THR A 206 39.41 2.10 -14.46
N ARG A 207 39.32 2.78 -15.61
CA ARG A 207 38.06 3.09 -16.28
C ARG A 207 37.74 2.03 -17.33
N PRO A 208 36.49 1.53 -17.42
CA PRO A 208 36.07 0.70 -18.55
C PRO A 208 36.20 1.48 -19.86
N ARG A 209 36.60 0.83 -20.95
CA ARG A 209 36.72 1.48 -22.28
C ARG A 209 35.45 2.20 -22.73
N ALA A 210 34.28 1.65 -22.38
CA ALA A 210 32.98 2.28 -22.66
C ALA A 210 32.81 3.67 -22.00
N MET A 211 33.56 3.98 -20.94
CA MET A 211 33.57 5.32 -20.34
C MET A 211 34.32 6.35 -21.18
N ASP A 212 35.27 5.92 -21.99
CA ASP A 212 36.02 6.78 -22.90
C ASP A 212 35.30 6.95 -24.25
N ASP A 213 34.51 5.94 -24.65
CA ASP A 213 33.78 5.94 -25.93
C ASP A 213 32.53 6.85 -25.96
N LEU A 214 31.89 7.08 -24.80
CA LEU A 214 30.73 7.96 -24.68
C LEU A 214 31.14 9.34 -24.17
N SER A 215 30.39 10.38 -24.57
CA SER A 215 30.59 11.71 -24.00
C SER A 215 30.38 11.67 -22.48
N ALA A 216 31.18 12.47 -21.77
CA ALA A 216 31.16 12.55 -20.31
C ALA A 216 29.74 12.82 -19.77
N ASP A 217 28.97 13.64 -20.48
CA ASP A 217 27.58 13.98 -20.17
C ASP A 217 26.61 12.79 -20.30
N ALA A 218 26.89 11.84 -21.19
CA ALA A 218 26.04 10.67 -21.41
C ALA A 218 26.00 9.74 -20.18
N TRP A 219 27.14 9.55 -19.52
CA TRP A 219 27.23 8.74 -18.31
C TRP A 219 26.53 9.39 -17.11
N TRP A 220 26.62 10.71 -17.00
CA TRP A 220 25.83 11.46 -16.03
C TRP A 220 24.32 11.28 -16.27
N MET A 221 23.87 11.40 -17.52
CA MET A 221 22.47 11.18 -17.91
C MET A 221 21.98 9.75 -17.61
N ILE A 222 22.80 8.74 -17.88
CA ILE A 222 22.49 7.34 -17.54
C ILE A 222 22.29 7.18 -16.03
N SER A 223 23.18 7.75 -15.21
CA SER A 223 23.08 7.70 -13.75
C SER A 223 21.77 8.35 -13.24
N VAL A 224 21.46 9.55 -13.73
CA VAL A 224 20.20 10.25 -13.42
C VAL A 224 19.00 9.41 -13.85
N GLY A 225 19.05 8.83 -15.06
CA GLY A 225 18.00 7.96 -15.61
C GLY A 225 17.73 6.74 -14.73
N ILE A 226 18.77 6.03 -14.30
CA ILE A 226 18.66 4.88 -13.38
C ILE A 226 18.03 5.33 -12.05
N ALA A 227 18.51 6.44 -11.48
CA ALA A 227 17.96 6.96 -10.24
C ALA A 227 16.47 7.32 -10.36
N LEU A 228 16.07 7.90 -11.50
CA LEU A 228 14.69 8.27 -11.79
C LEU A 228 13.80 7.03 -11.96
N VAL A 229 14.27 6.00 -12.66
CA VAL A 229 13.59 4.69 -12.76
C VAL A 229 13.40 4.07 -11.37
N LEU A 230 14.43 4.05 -10.52
CA LEU A 230 14.34 3.52 -9.16
C LEU A 230 13.30 4.28 -8.31
N LEU A 231 13.16 5.58 -8.53
CA LEU A 231 12.19 6.42 -7.84
C LEU A 231 10.76 6.18 -8.36
N VAL A 232 10.59 6.05 -9.68
CA VAL A 232 9.32 5.75 -10.34
C VAL A 232 8.78 4.39 -9.91
N LEU A 233 9.64 3.37 -9.80
CA LEU A 233 9.28 2.07 -9.24
C LEU A 233 8.79 2.17 -7.78
N ARG A 234 9.20 3.23 -7.07
CA ARG A 234 8.80 3.52 -5.69
C ARG A 234 7.78 4.65 -5.57
N ARG A 235 7.13 5.05 -6.68
CA ARG A 235 6.21 6.21 -6.72
C ARG A 235 5.14 6.21 -5.63
N LYS A 236 4.56 5.03 -5.33
CA LYS A 236 3.52 4.85 -4.29
C LYS A 236 4.00 5.20 -2.87
N ARG A 237 5.31 5.16 -2.63
CA ARG A 237 5.94 5.49 -1.35
C ARG A 237 6.62 6.87 -1.36
N PHE A 238 7.00 7.35 -2.53
CA PHE A 238 7.73 8.60 -2.72
C PHE A 238 6.80 9.81 -2.63
N PHE A 239 5.78 9.91 -3.51
CA PHE A 239 4.90 11.08 -3.56
C PHE A 239 4.13 11.35 -2.25
N PRO A 240 3.59 10.34 -1.54
CA PRO A 240 2.93 10.58 -0.26
C PRO A 240 3.86 11.12 0.82
N ARG A 241 5.16 10.79 0.77
CA ARG A 241 6.15 11.35 1.70
C ARG A 241 6.42 12.81 1.40
N LEU A 242 6.56 13.20 0.13
CA LEU A 242 6.77 14.60 -0.27
C LEU A 242 5.57 15.49 0.03
N ALA A 243 4.36 15.00 -0.20
CA ALA A 243 3.12 15.78 -0.07
C ALA A 243 2.76 16.16 1.38
N GLY A 244 3.49 15.66 2.37
CA GLY A 244 3.25 16.00 3.76
C GLY A 244 1.99 15.37 4.36
N PRO A 245 1.64 15.76 5.61
CA PRO A 245 0.42 15.36 6.31
C PRO A 245 -0.85 15.65 5.49
N GLN A 246 -1.95 14.98 5.83
CA GLN A 246 -3.24 15.21 5.17
C GLN A 246 -3.81 16.60 5.50
N VAL A 247 -4.70 17.09 4.64
CA VAL A 247 -5.40 18.37 4.87
C VAL A 247 -6.17 18.28 6.18
N GLY A 248 -6.09 19.32 7.00
CA GLY A 248 -6.70 19.37 8.33
C GLY A 248 -5.82 18.85 9.47
N ALA A 249 -4.64 18.27 9.17
CA ALA A 249 -3.65 17.97 10.20
C ALA A 249 -3.02 19.27 10.78
N PRO A 250 -2.44 19.23 11.99
CA PRO A 250 -1.69 20.36 12.55
C PRO A 250 -0.57 20.81 11.60
N LEU A 251 -0.41 22.13 11.42
CA LEU A 251 0.65 22.69 10.58
C LEU A 251 2.02 22.33 11.20
N PRO A 252 2.97 21.79 10.40
CA PRO A 252 4.31 21.49 10.89
C PRO A 252 5.10 22.77 11.20
N ASP A 253 5.99 22.70 12.20
CA ASP A 253 6.79 23.83 12.72
C ASP A 253 7.89 24.36 11.75
N GLY A 254 7.82 24.04 10.45
CA GLY A 254 8.81 24.45 9.47
C GLY A 254 8.34 24.33 8.01
N PRO A 255 9.10 24.90 7.06
CA PRO A 255 8.71 24.99 5.65
C PRO A 255 8.64 23.62 4.94
N LEU A 256 9.32 22.61 5.49
CA LEU A 256 9.28 21.23 5.01
C LEU A 256 8.74 20.32 6.12
N ALA A 257 7.65 19.63 5.81
CA ALA A 257 7.11 18.61 6.70
C ALA A 257 8.17 17.52 7.00
N PRO A 258 8.21 16.94 8.21
CA PRO A 258 9.14 15.86 8.55
C PRO A 258 9.05 14.67 7.58
N SER A 259 7.84 14.37 7.08
CA SER A 259 7.62 13.34 6.07
C SER A 259 8.29 13.66 4.72
N ALA A 260 8.37 14.94 4.34
CA ALA A 260 9.02 15.38 3.11
C ALA A 260 10.53 15.08 3.13
N ARG A 261 11.17 15.19 4.30
CA ARG A 261 12.58 14.77 4.49
C ARG A 261 12.77 13.29 4.16
N GLY A 262 11.80 12.44 4.50
CA GLY A 262 11.82 11.02 4.13
C GLY A 262 11.68 10.79 2.61
N GLY A 263 10.99 11.67 1.91
CA GLY A 263 10.92 11.68 0.44
C GLY A 263 12.25 12.05 -0.21
N ILE A 264 12.87 13.13 0.28
CA ILE A 264 14.19 13.58 -0.16
C ILE A 264 15.26 12.52 0.12
N ALA A 265 15.23 11.88 1.30
CA ALA A 265 16.12 10.76 1.63
C ALA A 265 15.93 9.56 0.68
N MET A 266 14.72 9.30 0.20
CA MET A 266 14.49 8.29 -0.85
C MET A 266 15.11 8.70 -2.18
N ALA A 267 15.00 9.98 -2.58
CA ALA A 267 15.64 10.49 -3.78
C ALA A 267 17.17 10.40 -3.68
N PHE A 268 17.75 10.75 -2.54
CA PHE A 268 19.18 10.59 -2.26
C PHE A 268 19.62 9.13 -2.39
N GLY A 269 18.92 8.21 -1.72
CA GLY A 269 19.21 6.78 -1.83
C GLY A 269 19.03 6.21 -3.25
N ALA A 270 18.19 6.82 -4.09
CA ALA A 270 18.06 6.46 -5.49
C ALA A 270 19.22 7.04 -6.32
N ALA A 271 19.60 8.30 -6.08
CA ALA A 271 20.70 8.98 -6.75
C ALA A 271 22.05 8.29 -6.49
N VAL A 272 22.33 7.91 -5.25
CA VAL A 272 23.54 7.13 -4.88
C VAL A 272 23.58 5.80 -5.63
N LYS A 273 22.45 5.08 -5.72
CA LYS A 273 22.38 3.81 -6.45
C LYS A 273 22.49 3.98 -7.96
N GLY A 274 21.89 5.04 -8.50
CA GLY A 274 22.04 5.40 -9.92
C GLY A 274 23.47 5.75 -10.29
N SER A 275 24.24 6.30 -9.33
CA SER A 275 25.63 6.70 -9.51
C SER A 275 26.65 5.57 -9.34
N LEU A 276 26.22 4.35 -8.99
CA LEU A 276 27.14 3.20 -8.84
C LEU A 276 28.02 2.94 -10.07
N PRO A 277 27.53 3.04 -11.33
CA PRO A 277 28.38 2.88 -12.50
C PRO A 277 29.52 3.91 -12.56
N LEU A 278 29.25 5.17 -12.18
CA LEU A 278 30.25 6.24 -12.12
C LEU A 278 31.29 6.04 -11.02
N LEU A 279 30.98 5.24 -10.00
CA LEU A 279 31.90 4.96 -8.89
C LEU A 279 32.72 3.68 -9.10
N LEU A 280 32.47 2.94 -10.19
CA LEU A 280 33.17 1.71 -10.49
C LEU A 280 34.70 1.89 -10.59
N PRO A 281 35.24 2.92 -11.26
CA PRO A 281 36.70 3.10 -11.36
C PRO A 281 37.39 3.28 -10.02
N TRP A 282 36.72 3.93 -9.05
CA TRP A 282 37.23 4.09 -7.69
C TRP A 282 37.25 2.79 -6.91
N TYR A 283 36.21 1.96 -7.08
CA TYR A 283 36.20 0.63 -6.50
C TYR A 283 37.35 -0.22 -7.03
N VAL A 284 37.56 -0.24 -8.36
CA VAL A 284 38.64 -0.99 -8.99
C VAL A 284 40.00 -0.50 -8.53
N LEU A 285 40.21 0.83 -8.48
CA LEU A 285 41.44 1.41 -7.96
C LEU A 285 41.74 0.94 -6.52
N GLY A 286 40.73 1.00 -5.64
CA GLY A 286 40.87 0.55 -4.25
C GLY A 286 41.16 -0.94 -4.14
N LEU A 287 40.52 -1.76 -4.97
CA LEU A 287 40.75 -3.21 -5.01
C LEU A 287 42.18 -3.53 -5.46
N LEU A 288 42.65 -2.94 -6.55
CA LEU A 288 44.00 -3.17 -7.07
C LEU A 288 45.07 -2.71 -6.07
N ALA A 289 44.87 -1.56 -5.44
CA ALA A 289 45.75 -1.08 -4.38
C ALA A 289 45.80 -2.04 -3.18
N LEU A 290 44.65 -2.58 -2.78
CA LEU A 290 44.55 -3.55 -1.68
C LEU A 290 45.24 -4.88 -2.03
N LEU A 291 45.05 -5.38 -3.24
CA LEU A 291 45.70 -6.61 -3.73
C LEU A 291 47.23 -6.46 -3.71
N THR A 292 47.70 -5.36 -4.31
CA THR A 292 49.13 -5.03 -4.37
C THR A 292 49.75 -4.91 -2.97
N ALA A 293 49.07 -4.20 -2.05
CA ALA A 293 49.53 -4.05 -0.67
C ALA A 293 49.54 -5.38 0.10
N SER A 294 48.68 -6.33 -0.28
CA SER A 294 48.58 -7.65 0.34
C SER A 294 49.53 -8.68 -0.28
N GLY A 295 50.36 -8.28 -1.25
CA GLY A 295 51.28 -9.17 -1.96
C GLY A 295 50.60 -10.14 -2.94
N PHE A 296 49.32 -9.94 -3.23
CA PHE A 296 48.64 -10.62 -4.32
C PHE A 296 48.94 -9.87 -5.62
N GLY A 297 49.21 -10.61 -6.71
CA GLY A 297 49.31 -9.96 -8.00
C GLY A 297 47.95 -9.41 -8.44
N ALA A 298 48.00 -8.44 -9.33
CA ALA A 298 46.84 -7.73 -9.84
C ALA A 298 46.90 -7.74 -11.37
N PRO A 299 45.77 -7.89 -12.07
CA PRO A 299 45.75 -7.90 -13.53
C PRO A 299 46.16 -6.53 -14.08
N ASP A 300 46.92 -6.53 -15.18
CA ASP A 300 47.36 -5.31 -15.85
C ASP A 300 46.19 -4.51 -16.46
N ASP A 301 45.20 -5.21 -17.02
CA ASP A 301 43.94 -4.63 -17.51
C ASP A 301 42.74 -5.34 -16.83
N PRO A 302 42.05 -4.68 -15.87
CA PRO A 302 40.92 -5.28 -15.15
C PRO A 302 39.69 -5.54 -16.04
N TYR A 303 39.70 -5.07 -17.29
CA TYR A 303 38.62 -5.22 -18.26
C TYR A 303 39.05 -5.97 -19.52
N ALA A 304 40.18 -6.69 -19.48
CA ALA A 304 40.72 -7.42 -20.63
C ALA A 304 39.72 -8.40 -21.25
N ASP A 305 39.02 -9.15 -20.38
CA ASP A 305 38.02 -10.13 -20.76
C ASP A 305 36.91 -10.24 -19.70
N VAL A 306 35.87 -11.01 -20.03
CA VAL A 306 34.69 -11.19 -19.19
C VAL A 306 35.04 -11.86 -17.86
N TRP A 307 35.96 -12.81 -17.82
CA TRP A 307 36.34 -13.53 -16.61
C TRP A 307 37.12 -12.64 -15.65
N THR A 308 38.09 -11.88 -16.18
CA THR A 308 38.83 -10.89 -15.39
C THR A 308 37.88 -9.83 -14.81
N THR A 309 36.93 -9.34 -15.62
CA THR A 309 35.93 -8.38 -15.16
C THR A 309 35.03 -8.96 -14.06
N LEU A 310 34.54 -10.19 -14.23
CA LEU A 310 33.71 -10.88 -13.23
C LEU A 310 34.48 -11.10 -11.93
N TRP A 311 35.76 -11.43 -12.03
CA TRP A 311 36.64 -11.61 -10.88
C TRP A 311 36.85 -10.30 -10.11
N VAL A 312 37.15 -9.20 -10.82
CA VAL A 312 37.26 -7.85 -10.23
C VAL A 312 35.97 -7.42 -9.54
N LEU A 313 34.78 -7.77 -10.06
CA LEU A 313 33.49 -7.43 -9.46
C LEU A 313 33.06 -8.35 -8.31
N ALA A 314 33.66 -9.54 -8.18
CA ALA A 314 33.21 -10.55 -7.24
C ALA A 314 33.23 -10.10 -5.76
N PRO A 315 34.25 -9.37 -5.26
CA PRO A 315 34.23 -8.86 -3.89
C PRO A 315 33.10 -7.86 -3.65
N LEU A 316 32.83 -6.98 -4.62
CA LEU A 316 31.73 -6.01 -4.52
C LEU A 316 30.38 -6.73 -4.41
N VAL A 317 30.16 -7.74 -5.25
CA VAL A 317 28.94 -8.56 -5.22
C VAL A 317 28.81 -9.28 -3.89
N ALA A 318 29.88 -9.89 -3.38
CA ALA A 318 29.90 -10.57 -2.09
C ALA A 318 29.50 -9.63 -0.94
N VAL A 319 30.10 -8.43 -0.88
CA VAL A 319 29.79 -7.44 0.16
C VAL A 319 28.35 -6.95 0.05
N VAL A 320 27.90 -6.54 -1.13
CA VAL A 320 26.56 -5.97 -1.34
C VAL A 320 25.46 -6.99 -1.01
N LEU A 321 25.61 -8.23 -1.49
CA LEU A 321 24.64 -9.29 -1.25
C LEU A 321 24.71 -9.82 0.19
N GLY A 322 25.90 -9.88 0.79
CA GLY A 322 26.07 -10.22 2.21
C GLY A 322 25.37 -9.23 3.14
N VAL A 323 25.61 -7.93 2.96
CA VAL A 323 24.93 -6.88 3.73
C VAL A 323 23.42 -6.93 3.51
N ARG A 324 22.98 -7.16 2.27
CA ARG A 324 21.55 -7.29 1.93
C ARG A 324 20.91 -8.51 2.60
N SER A 325 21.63 -9.63 2.69
CA SER A 325 21.15 -10.83 3.38
C SER A 325 20.90 -10.54 4.87
N ILE A 326 21.86 -9.88 5.53
CA ILE A 326 21.76 -9.55 6.96
C ILE A 326 20.63 -8.53 7.22
N THR A 327 20.62 -7.43 6.46
CA THR A 327 19.64 -6.34 6.65
C THR A 327 18.23 -6.69 6.15
N GLY A 328 18.12 -7.69 5.28
CA GLY A 328 16.86 -8.18 4.71
C GLY A 328 16.10 -9.17 5.59
N MET A 329 16.75 -9.74 6.62
CA MET A 329 16.13 -10.72 7.50
C MET A 329 14.92 -10.14 8.21
N ARG A 330 13.76 -10.71 7.92
CA ARG A 330 12.49 -10.46 8.60
C ARG A 330 11.86 -11.81 8.91
N MET A 331 11.07 -11.88 9.99
CA MET A 331 10.26 -13.05 10.38
C MET A 331 9.10 -13.28 9.40
N ARG A 332 9.41 -13.50 8.12
CA ARG A 332 8.48 -13.87 7.05
C ARG A 332 9.22 -14.87 6.16
N LEU A 333 8.62 -16.03 5.92
CA LEU A 333 9.26 -17.15 5.22
C LEU A 333 9.92 -16.72 3.90
N GLY A 334 9.21 -15.94 3.06
CA GLY A 334 9.76 -15.44 1.79
C GLY A 334 10.94 -14.46 1.95
N ALA A 335 11.01 -13.70 3.03
CA ALA A 335 12.16 -12.82 3.29
C ALA A 335 13.40 -13.61 3.72
N ILE A 336 13.20 -14.71 4.46
CA ILE A 336 14.27 -15.63 4.86
C ILE A 336 14.85 -16.32 3.62
N THR A 337 14.02 -16.85 2.73
CA THR A 337 14.47 -17.51 1.49
C THR A 337 15.31 -16.56 0.62
N VAL A 338 14.86 -15.31 0.43
CA VAL A 338 15.61 -14.31 -0.34
C VAL A 338 16.94 -13.96 0.34
N SER A 339 16.95 -13.83 1.66
CA SER A 339 18.17 -13.52 2.41
C SER A 339 19.17 -14.68 2.34
N PHE A 340 18.70 -15.93 2.43
CA PHE A 340 19.53 -17.11 2.26
C PHE A 340 20.09 -17.21 0.84
N LEU A 341 19.28 -16.97 -0.19
CA LEU A 341 19.74 -16.93 -1.58
C LEU A 341 20.83 -15.86 -1.78
N CYS A 342 20.63 -14.65 -1.26
CA CYS A 342 21.65 -13.60 -1.30
C CYS A 342 22.94 -14.02 -0.60
N LEU A 343 22.85 -14.72 0.55
CA LEU A 343 24.02 -15.22 1.27
C LEU A 343 24.79 -16.27 0.46
N MET A 344 24.09 -17.22 -0.17
CA MET A 344 24.70 -18.25 -0.99
C MET A 344 25.43 -17.66 -2.20
N ILE A 345 24.82 -16.68 -2.87
CA ILE A 345 25.47 -15.99 -4.00
C ILE A 345 26.68 -15.19 -3.50
N ALA A 346 26.57 -14.52 -2.35
CA ALA A 346 27.69 -13.78 -1.75
C ALA A 346 28.88 -14.69 -1.43
N ALA A 347 28.60 -15.84 -0.81
CA ALA A 347 29.62 -16.86 -0.51
C ALA A 347 30.24 -17.41 -1.79
N GLY A 348 29.44 -17.72 -2.81
CA GLY A 348 29.92 -18.16 -4.13
C GLY A 348 30.84 -17.14 -4.80
N ALA A 349 30.49 -15.85 -4.75
CA ALA A 349 31.33 -14.77 -5.28
C ALA A 349 32.66 -14.64 -4.52
N ALA A 350 32.64 -14.74 -3.18
CA ALA A 350 33.86 -14.73 -2.39
C ALA A 350 34.78 -15.93 -2.68
N VAL A 351 34.21 -17.13 -2.81
CA VAL A 351 34.95 -18.34 -3.18
C VAL A 351 35.53 -18.21 -4.59
N TYR A 352 34.75 -17.73 -5.55
CA TYR A 352 35.23 -17.48 -6.91
C TYR A 352 36.39 -16.49 -6.92
N PHE A 353 36.31 -15.40 -6.15
CA PHE A 353 37.40 -14.43 -6.03
C PHE A 353 38.69 -15.07 -5.52
N VAL A 354 38.63 -15.91 -4.49
CA VAL A 354 39.81 -16.56 -3.93
C VAL A 354 40.37 -17.63 -4.88
N LEU A 355 39.53 -18.47 -5.47
CA LEU A 355 39.98 -19.61 -6.28
C LEU A 355 40.43 -19.21 -7.68
N ALA A 356 39.80 -18.21 -8.30
CA ALA A 356 40.16 -17.77 -9.64
C ALA A 356 41.36 -16.80 -9.65
N ALA A 357 41.83 -16.36 -8.48
CA ALA A 357 42.97 -15.45 -8.36
C ALA A 357 44.21 -15.99 -9.09
N THR A 358 44.50 -17.29 -8.99
CA THR A 358 45.67 -17.93 -9.64
C THR A 358 45.56 -18.06 -11.16
N PHE A 359 44.39 -17.83 -11.75
CA PHE A 359 44.16 -17.91 -13.19
C PHE A 359 44.08 -16.53 -13.85
N VAL A 360 43.77 -15.49 -13.06
CA VAL A 360 43.57 -14.12 -13.52
C VAL A 360 44.83 -13.25 -13.31
N VAL A 361 45.61 -13.57 -12.28
CA VAL A 361 46.87 -12.91 -11.90
C VAL A 361 48.05 -13.61 -12.55
#